data_AF-A0A9D4LVM9-F1
#
_entry.id   AF-A0A9D4LVM9-F1
#
_cell.length_a   1.000
_cell.length_b   1.000
_cell.length_c   1.000
_cell.angle_alpha   90.00
_cell.angle_beta   90.00
_cell.angle_gamma   90.00
#
_symmetry.space_group_name_H-M   'P 1'
#
loop_
_entity.id
_entity.type
_entity.pdbx_description
1 polymer ?
#
loop_
_entity_poly.entity_id
_entity_poly.type
_entity_poly.pdbx_seq_one_letter_code
_entity_poly.pdbx_strand_id
1 'polypeptide(L)'
;MKPQRLGITFTNNEKDTVLKNILPKLQNFKNCLKSWHHRKLTLIGKNTPDKIKRTQLIQSIENGGIQLTNIDSFLNAVKCSWVKRYLDNTNTSKWKLFYQKILKKYGDSVLFECNISNTILHEIANENIFLSDVLSAWSDVTHNLETQTSSKTILWNNKDITSNNKTFFYKDWFERSIKYVDQLYDYRIKDFYSFDNICYIYGMPSNNFLKYYTLIKCIPIHIKSEINTNNTPCTQTTFVENILGRKNKTNKIFYTLQIQNPTENSKIQNKWQVLFGENELNWKHIFTMPYKATIESTLRNFQYKYIHRIIATNKYLFKCKLSNSNLCDFCSENIETIEHLFWECKHIQPICNQLISFLEQHQLNVKLSFLNVSFGINSLKSIDCNNIVNFMVILMKYFILNMKYKKQVPTFNCFVHSLKLKIQIEKEIALSNDTLHIFEQKWNRIKFS
;
A
#
# COMPACT_ATOMS: atom_id res chain seq x y z
N MET A 1 11.37 -53.34 22.61
CA MET A 1 11.02 -52.11 21.85
C MET A 1 9.51 -51.98 21.80
N LYS A 2 8.94 -50.84 22.21
CA LYS A 2 7.48 -50.60 22.11
C LYS A 2 7.15 -50.09 20.70
N PRO A 3 6.09 -50.57 20.03
CA PRO A 3 5.77 -50.18 18.66
C PRO A 3 5.45 -48.67 18.59
N GLN A 4 6.17 -47.96 17.72
CA GLN A 4 5.92 -46.56 17.39
C GLN A 4 5.51 -46.44 15.91
N ARG A 5 4.44 -45.70 15.62
CA ARG A 5 4.04 -45.35 14.25
C ARG A 5 3.55 -43.91 14.22
N LEU A 6 4.03 -43.13 13.24
CA LEU A 6 3.68 -41.70 13.07
C LEU A 6 3.92 -40.84 14.33
N GLY A 7 4.95 -41.17 15.12
CA GLY A 7 5.27 -40.46 16.36
C GLY A 7 4.32 -40.73 17.53
N ILE A 8 3.46 -41.76 17.42
CA ILE A 8 2.59 -42.24 18.50
C ILE A 8 3.15 -43.55 19.04
N THR A 9 3.35 -43.61 20.35
CA THR A 9 3.79 -44.80 21.06
C THR A 9 2.57 -45.59 21.52
N PHE A 10 2.40 -46.81 21.00
CA PHE A 10 1.30 -47.67 21.37
C PHE A 10 1.70 -48.56 22.54
N THR A 11 0.84 -48.61 23.57
CA THR A 11 1.04 -49.48 24.73
C THR A 11 -0.28 -50.14 25.11
N ASN A 12 -0.20 -51.33 25.70
CA ASN A 12 -1.39 -52.08 26.14
C ASN A 12 -2.06 -51.48 27.39
N ASN A 13 -1.47 -50.43 27.96
CA ASN A 13 -2.02 -49.69 29.08
C ASN A 13 -2.46 -48.30 28.58
N GLU A 14 -3.76 -48.04 28.65
CA GLU A 14 -4.38 -46.80 28.19
C GLU A 14 -3.75 -45.55 28.82
N LYS A 15 -3.49 -45.57 30.14
CA LYS A 15 -2.86 -44.45 30.86
C LYS A 15 -1.45 -44.18 30.36
N ASP A 16 -0.70 -45.25 30.07
CA ASP A 16 0.69 -45.18 29.62
C ASP A 16 0.77 -44.65 28.16
N THR A 17 -0.24 -44.96 27.34
CA THR A 17 -0.43 -44.42 25.99
C THR A 17 -0.77 -42.92 26.02
N VAL A 18 -1.68 -42.49 26.91
CA VAL A 18 -2.03 -41.07 27.09
C VAL A 18 -0.81 -40.27 27.56
N LEU A 19 -0.12 -40.75 28.60
CA LEU A 19 1.04 -40.06 29.17
C LEU A 19 2.15 -39.87 28.15
N LYS A 20 2.47 -40.89 27.35
CA LYS A 20 3.60 -40.81 26.40
C LYS A 20 3.32 -39.97 25.17
N ASN A 21 2.06 -39.85 24.77
CA ASN A 21 1.69 -39.15 23.53
C ASN A 21 1.16 -37.74 23.76
N ILE A 22 0.42 -37.51 24.85
CA ILE A 22 -0.27 -36.24 25.12
C ILE A 22 0.56 -35.36 26.04
N LEU A 23 1.18 -35.90 27.09
CA LEU A 23 1.92 -35.10 28.07
C LEU A 23 3.06 -34.27 27.45
N PRO A 24 3.89 -34.80 26.51
CA PRO A 24 4.93 -33.99 25.86
C PRO A 24 4.36 -32.87 25.00
N LYS A 25 3.25 -33.11 24.31
CA LYS A 25 2.56 -32.09 23.49
C LYS A 25 1.97 -30.99 24.37
N LEU A 26 1.39 -31.38 25.51
CA LEU A 26 0.82 -30.46 26.49
C LEU A 26 1.90 -29.61 27.17
N GLN A 27 3.08 -30.20 27.44
CA GLN A 27 4.24 -29.49 27.95
C GLN A 27 4.81 -28.51 26.92
N ASN A 28 4.92 -28.92 25.64
CA ASN A 28 5.31 -28.04 24.54
C ASN A 28 4.33 -26.88 24.36
N PHE A 29 3.03 -27.14 24.43
CA PHE A 29 2.00 -26.11 24.37
C PHE A 29 2.11 -25.13 25.55
N LYS A 30 2.29 -25.62 26.77
CA LYS A 30 2.55 -24.79 27.96
C LYS A 30 3.81 -23.94 27.81
N ASN A 31 4.91 -24.49 27.27
CA ASN A 31 6.13 -23.74 27.01
C ASN A 31 5.92 -22.65 25.94
N CYS A 32 5.14 -22.95 24.90
CA CYS A 32 4.74 -21.98 23.89
C CYS A 32 3.91 -20.84 24.52
N LEU A 33 2.92 -21.17 25.35
CA LEU A 33 2.10 -20.19 26.08
C LEU A 33 2.92 -19.32 27.04
N LYS A 34 3.90 -19.89 27.76
CA LYS A 34 4.84 -19.10 28.59
C LYS A 34 5.64 -18.12 27.73
N SER A 35 6.16 -18.57 26.59
CA SER A 35 6.83 -17.68 25.63
C SER A 35 5.90 -16.60 25.09
N TRP A 36 4.61 -16.88 24.95
CA TRP A 36 3.61 -15.92 24.48
C TRP A 36 3.27 -14.88 25.53
N HIS A 37 3.16 -15.29 26.79
CA HIS A 37 2.92 -14.41 27.93
C HIS A 37 4.02 -13.35 28.06
N HIS A 38 5.29 -13.76 28.00
CA HIS A 38 6.42 -12.81 27.97
C HIS A 38 6.40 -11.83 26.78
N ARG A 39 5.75 -12.22 25.67
CA ARG A 39 5.64 -11.42 24.44
C ARG A 39 4.30 -10.67 24.31
N LYS A 40 3.41 -10.76 25.31
CA LYS A 40 2.02 -10.23 25.29
C LYS A 40 1.23 -10.65 24.04
N LEU A 41 1.40 -11.90 23.62
CA LEU A 41 0.66 -12.50 22.51
C LEU A 41 -0.67 -13.10 23.01
N THR A 42 -1.76 -12.84 22.29
CA THR A 42 -3.06 -13.52 22.46
C THR A 42 -3.27 -14.50 21.30
N LEU A 43 -4.28 -15.37 21.40
CA LEU A 43 -4.72 -16.26 20.30
C LEU A 43 -5.06 -15.50 19.01
N ILE A 44 -5.42 -14.22 19.11
CA ILE A 44 -5.80 -13.34 17.99
C ILE A 44 -4.63 -12.44 17.54
N GLY A 45 -3.48 -12.52 18.22
CA GLY A 45 -2.29 -11.73 17.92
C GLY A 45 -1.82 -10.88 19.10
N LYS A 46 -0.80 -10.06 18.85
CA LYS A 46 -0.10 -9.29 19.89
C LYS A 46 -0.98 -8.14 20.40
N ASN A 47 -1.22 -8.05 21.71
CA ASN A 47 -1.87 -6.89 22.33
C ASN A 47 -0.89 -5.73 22.56
N THR A 48 0.11 -5.62 21.68
CA THR A 48 1.11 -4.55 21.69
C THR A 48 0.87 -3.68 20.47
N PRO A 49 0.91 -2.34 20.61
CA PRO A 49 0.81 -1.46 19.46
C PRO A 49 1.87 -1.85 18.42
N ASP A 50 1.45 -1.93 17.15
CA ASP A 50 2.37 -2.21 16.05
C ASP A 50 3.52 -1.20 16.07
N LYS A 51 4.76 -1.67 15.90
CA LYS A 51 5.94 -0.77 15.88
C LYS A 51 5.87 0.24 14.73
N ILE A 52 5.19 -0.12 13.64
CA ILE A 52 4.92 0.71 12.48
C ILE A 52 3.41 0.62 12.23
N LYS A 53 2.75 1.78 12.06
CA LYS A 53 1.31 1.82 11.80
C LYS A 53 0.95 1.02 10.55
N ARG A 54 -0.15 0.26 10.57
CA ARG A 54 -0.65 -0.48 9.38
C ARG A 54 -0.89 0.44 8.19
N THR A 55 -1.40 1.65 8.44
CA THR A 55 -1.58 2.68 7.40
C THR A 55 -0.29 3.05 6.66
N GLN A 56 0.86 2.97 7.33
CA GLN A 56 2.19 3.13 6.71
C GLN A 56 2.60 1.88 5.93
N LEU A 57 2.38 0.68 6.48
CA LEU A 57 2.78 -0.59 5.84
C LEU A 57 2.08 -0.86 4.51
N ILE A 58 0.81 -0.44 4.38
CA ILE A 58 -0.01 -0.61 3.18
C ILE A 58 0.51 0.23 2.00
N GLN A 59 1.24 1.31 2.29
CA GLN A 59 1.72 2.24 1.28
C GLN A 59 2.71 1.61 0.29
N SER A 60 2.92 2.32 -0.81
CA SER A 60 3.98 2.00 -1.77
C SER A 60 5.36 2.08 -1.12
N ILE A 61 6.34 1.40 -1.71
CA ILE A 61 7.74 1.46 -1.27
C ILE A 61 8.24 2.91 -1.27
N GLU A 62 7.88 3.70 -2.27
CA GLU A 62 8.26 5.11 -2.40
C GLU A 62 7.81 5.97 -1.23
N ASN A 63 6.66 5.61 -0.64
CA ASN A 63 6.06 6.30 0.50
C ASN A 63 6.44 5.65 1.85
N GLY A 64 7.41 4.74 1.87
CA GLY A 64 7.91 4.08 3.08
C GLY A 64 7.05 2.91 3.59
N GLY A 65 6.18 2.37 2.75
CA GLY A 65 5.44 1.15 3.02
C GLY A 65 6.15 -0.11 2.49
N ILE A 66 5.54 -1.26 2.74
CA ILE A 66 5.97 -2.56 2.24
C ILE A 66 4.94 -3.17 1.29
N GLN A 67 3.97 -2.36 0.82
CA GLN A 67 2.84 -2.80 0.00
C GLN A 67 2.02 -3.90 0.66
N LEU A 68 1.82 -3.81 1.99
CA LEU A 68 0.99 -4.75 2.71
C LEU A 68 -0.45 -4.67 2.17
N THR A 69 -1.04 -5.82 1.83
CA THR A 69 -2.40 -5.86 1.32
C THR A 69 -3.40 -5.47 2.41
N ASN A 70 -4.16 -4.40 2.19
CA ASN A 70 -5.36 -4.11 2.96
C ASN A 70 -6.48 -5.01 2.43
N ILE A 71 -7.01 -5.88 3.28
CA ILE A 71 -8.01 -6.88 2.89
C ILE A 71 -9.31 -6.19 2.45
N ASP A 72 -9.78 -5.20 3.21
CA ASP A 72 -11.04 -4.51 2.93
C ASP A 72 -10.95 -3.74 1.60
N SER A 73 -9.86 -2.99 1.39
CA SER A 73 -9.64 -2.28 0.13
C SER A 73 -9.49 -3.23 -1.06
N PHE A 74 -8.89 -4.39 -0.84
CA PHE A 74 -8.77 -5.44 -1.87
C PHE A 74 -10.13 -6.02 -2.24
N LEU A 75 -10.96 -6.36 -1.24
CA LEU A 75 -12.31 -6.88 -1.46
C LEU A 75 -13.18 -5.87 -2.19
N ASN A 76 -13.13 -4.59 -1.79
CA ASN A 76 -13.83 -3.50 -2.47
C ASN A 76 -13.37 -3.36 -3.93
N ALA A 77 -12.06 -3.46 -4.19
CA ALA A 77 -11.52 -3.39 -5.54
C ALA A 77 -12.00 -4.54 -6.44
N VAL A 78 -12.12 -5.75 -5.88
CA VAL A 78 -12.68 -6.91 -6.59
C VAL A 78 -14.17 -6.71 -6.88
N LYS A 79 -14.93 -6.19 -5.91
CA LYS A 79 -16.35 -5.83 -6.07
C LYS A 79 -16.53 -4.78 -7.19
N CYS A 80 -15.73 -3.73 -7.21
CA CYS A 80 -15.77 -2.70 -8.26
C CYS A 80 -15.48 -3.25 -9.67
N SER A 81 -14.66 -4.30 -9.80
CA SER A 81 -14.45 -4.93 -11.11
C SER A 81 -15.63 -5.75 -11.62
N TRP A 82 -16.61 -6.08 -10.77
CA TRP A 82 -17.90 -6.58 -11.26
C TRP A 82 -18.70 -5.49 -11.96
N VAL A 83 -18.71 -4.26 -11.43
CA VAL A 83 -19.35 -3.10 -12.07
C VAL A 83 -18.75 -2.85 -13.45
N LYS A 84 -17.41 -2.84 -13.56
CA LYS A 84 -16.79 -2.70 -14.88
C LYS A 84 -17.24 -3.77 -15.88
N ARG A 85 -17.26 -5.03 -15.46
CA ARG A 85 -17.73 -6.14 -16.32
C ARG A 85 -19.19 -5.98 -16.71
N TYR A 86 -20.00 -5.40 -15.83
CA TYR A 86 -21.41 -5.11 -16.10
C TYR A 86 -21.56 -4.02 -17.18
N LEU A 87 -20.80 -2.93 -17.04
CA LEU A 87 -20.81 -1.78 -17.94
C LEU A 87 -20.13 -2.05 -19.30
N ASP A 88 -19.35 -3.12 -19.42
CA ASP A 88 -18.76 -3.53 -20.69
C ASP A 88 -19.83 -4.01 -21.67
N ASN A 89 -20.05 -3.25 -22.75
CA ASN A 89 -21.04 -3.56 -23.78
C ASN A 89 -20.74 -4.85 -24.55
N THR A 90 -19.48 -5.31 -24.59
CA THR A 90 -19.11 -6.57 -25.25
C THR A 90 -19.47 -7.81 -24.42
N ASN A 91 -19.73 -7.65 -23.13
CA ASN A 91 -20.08 -8.74 -22.25
C ASN A 91 -21.56 -9.17 -22.45
N THR A 92 -21.76 -10.43 -22.84
CA THR A 92 -23.07 -11.05 -23.09
C THR A 92 -23.45 -12.10 -22.03
N SER A 93 -22.77 -12.12 -20.89
CA SER A 93 -22.97 -13.13 -19.84
C SER A 93 -24.39 -13.11 -19.27
N LYS A 94 -24.95 -14.30 -18.96
CA LYS A 94 -26.32 -14.46 -18.41
C LYS A 94 -26.56 -13.68 -17.10
N TRP A 95 -25.56 -13.58 -16.23
CA TRP A 95 -25.67 -12.81 -14.98
C TRP A 95 -25.91 -11.31 -15.25
N LYS A 96 -25.31 -10.75 -16.31
CA LYS A 96 -25.50 -9.35 -16.69
C LYS A 96 -26.95 -9.08 -17.08
N LEU A 97 -27.57 -9.95 -17.87
CA LEU A 97 -28.98 -9.83 -18.27
C LEU A 97 -29.92 -9.82 -17.05
N PHE A 98 -29.64 -10.67 -16.06
CA PHE A 98 -30.40 -10.72 -14.81
C PHE A 98 -30.32 -9.39 -14.05
N TYR A 99 -29.11 -8.86 -13.84
CA TYR A 99 -28.94 -7.59 -13.14
C TYR A 99 -29.42 -6.38 -13.96
N GLN A 100 -29.33 -6.43 -15.29
CA GLN A 100 -29.92 -5.41 -16.16
C GLN A 100 -31.42 -5.31 -15.97
N LYS A 101 -32.13 -6.44 -15.84
CA LYS A 101 -33.57 -6.42 -15.55
C LYS A 101 -33.91 -5.74 -14.22
N ILE A 102 -33.04 -5.89 -13.21
CA ILE A 102 -33.20 -5.27 -11.89
C ILE A 102 -32.88 -3.77 -11.97
N LEU A 103 -31.70 -3.42 -12.49
CA LEU A 103 -31.16 -2.06 -12.50
C LEU A 103 -31.87 -1.14 -13.49
N LYS A 104 -32.49 -1.67 -14.56
CA LYS A 104 -33.27 -0.88 -15.54
C LYS A 104 -34.41 -0.09 -14.90
N LYS A 105 -34.97 -0.56 -13.78
CA LYS A 105 -35.99 0.17 -13.02
C LYS A 105 -35.47 1.48 -12.41
N TYR A 106 -34.15 1.58 -12.26
CA TYR A 106 -33.45 2.65 -11.54
C TYR A 106 -32.42 3.38 -12.43
N GLY A 107 -32.48 3.24 -13.76
CA GLY A 107 -31.59 3.95 -14.68
C GLY A 107 -30.35 3.17 -15.14
N ASP A 108 -30.26 1.88 -14.84
CA ASP A 108 -29.25 0.96 -15.36
C ASP A 108 -27.80 1.43 -15.12
N SER A 109 -27.06 1.78 -16.18
CA SER A 109 -25.66 2.18 -16.10
C SER A 109 -25.45 3.52 -15.39
N VAL A 110 -26.45 4.40 -15.40
CA VAL A 110 -26.39 5.75 -14.81
C VAL A 110 -26.13 5.71 -13.31
N LEU A 111 -26.59 4.65 -12.64
CA LEU A 111 -26.33 4.43 -11.22
C LEU A 111 -24.82 4.46 -10.92
N PHE A 112 -24.00 3.88 -11.79
CA PHE A 112 -22.56 3.81 -11.56
C PHE A 112 -21.81 5.09 -11.91
N GLU A 113 -22.48 6.05 -12.53
CA GLU A 113 -21.92 7.36 -12.87
C GLU A 113 -22.38 8.45 -11.89
N CYS A 114 -23.49 8.23 -11.18
CA CYS A 114 -24.06 9.20 -10.25
C CYS A 114 -23.57 9.02 -8.81
N ASN A 115 -23.68 10.09 -8.01
CA ASN A 115 -23.38 10.08 -6.60
C ASN A 115 -24.55 9.44 -5.81
N ILE A 116 -24.64 8.11 -5.83
CA ILE A 116 -25.80 7.39 -5.28
C ILE A 116 -25.94 7.61 -3.77
N SER A 117 -27.17 7.80 -3.28
CA SER A 117 -27.47 7.80 -1.84
C SER A 117 -27.58 6.39 -1.25
N ASN A 118 -27.16 6.21 0.00
CA ASN A 118 -27.29 4.93 0.71
C ASN A 118 -28.75 4.45 0.80
N THR A 119 -29.73 5.37 0.81
CA THR A 119 -31.15 5.02 0.82
C THR A 119 -31.58 4.27 -0.45
N ILE A 120 -31.15 4.72 -1.63
CA ILE A 120 -31.42 4.03 -2.90
C ILE A 120 -30.69 2.69 -2.95
N LEU A 121 -29.46 2.62 -2.43
CA LEU A 121 -28.70 1.36 -2.39
C LEU A 121 -29.47 0.27 -1.66
N HIS A 122 -30.07 0.60 -0.51
CA HIS A 122 -30.93 -0.32 0.22
C HIS A 122 -32.18 -0.70 -0.59
N GLU A 123 -32.88 0.26 -1.21
CA GLU A 123 -34.06 -0.04 -2.03
C GLU A 123 -33.78 -0.97 -3.22
N ILE A 124 -32.65 -0.77 -3.92
CA ILE A 124 -32.26 -1.58 -5.08
C ILE A 124 -31.89 -3.01 -4.65
N ALA A 125 -31.25 -3.15 -3.49
CA ALA A 125 -30.58 -4.38 -3.11
C ALA A 125 -31.19 -5.08 -1.87
N ASN A 126 -32.41 -4.72 -1.46
CA ASN A 126 -33.10 -5.24 -0.27
C ASN A 126 -33.07 -6.78 -0.15
N GLU A 127 -33.09 -7.51 -1.26
CA GLU A 127 -33.05 -8.99 -1.27
C GLU A 127 -31.73 -9.58 -1.81
N ASN A 128 -30.83 -8.76 -2.36
CA ASN A 128 -29.62 -9.24 -3.02
C ASN A 128 -28.36 -8.69 -2.35
N ILE A 129 -27.83 -9.49 -1.42
CA ILE A 129 -26.61 -9.20 -0.65
C ILE A 129 -25.43 -8.88 -1.58
N PHE A 130 -25.27 -9.64 -2.68
CA PHE A 130 -24.17 -9.42 -3.61
C PHE A 130 -24.26 -8.06 -4.32
N LEU A 131 -25.44 -7.69 -4.80
CA LEU A 131 -25.64 -6.40 -5.47
C LEU A 131 -25.46 -5.24 -4.48
N SER A 132 -25.95 -5.40 -3.25
CA SER A 132 -25.76 -4.43 -2.16
C SER A 132 -24.27 -4.18 -1.92
N ASP A 133 -23.51 -5.26 -1.76
CA ASP A 133 -22.07 -5.22 -1.53
C ASP A 133 -21.30 -4.55 -2.69
N VAL A 134 -21.68 -4.85 -3.92
CA VAL A 134 -21.03 -4.29 -5.12
C VAL A 134 -21.32 -2.80 -5.27
N LEU A 135 -22.57 -2.39 -5.07
CA LEU A 135 -22.95 -0.98 -5.19
C LEU A 135 -22.36 -0.13 -4.05
N SER A 136 -22.35 -0.64 -2.82
CA SER A 136 -21.71 0.02 -1.68
C SER A 136 -20.21 0.20 -1.93
N ALA A 137 -19.51 -0.88 -2.32
CA ALA A 137 -18.08 -0.80 -2.61
C ALA A 137 -17.79 0.16 -3.77
N TRP A 138 -18.64 0.21 -4.80
CA TRP A 138 -18.50 1.18 -5.88
C TRP A 138 -18.62 2.60 -5.38
N SER A 139 -19.69 2.91 -4.64
CA SER A 139 -19.94 4.23 -4.06
C SER A 139 -18.77 4.69 -3.18
N ASP A 140 -18.27 3.82 -2.29
CA ASP A 140 -17.14 4.14 -1.41
C ASP A 140 -15.85 4.48 -2.20
N VAL A 141 -15.59 3.77 -3.29
CA VAL A 141 -14.39 3.99 -4.12
C VAL A 141 -14.53 5.24 -4.97
N THR A 142 -15.71 5.50 -5.54
CA THR A 142 -15.93 6.64 -6.44
C THR A 142 -16.17 7.96 -5.73
N HIS A 143 -16.80 7.94 -4.54
CA HIS A 143 -17.02 9.15 -3.75
C HIS A 143 -15.70 9.84 -3.36
N ASN A 144 -14.62 9.08 -3.16
CA ASN A 144 -13.30 9.63 -2.86
C ASN A 144 -12.64 10.35 -4.05
N LEU A 145 -13.17 10.23 -5.27
CA LEU A 145 -12.67 10.86 -6.50
C LEU A 145 -13.39 12.14 -6.89
N GLU A 146 -14.54 12.43 -6.29
CA GLU A 146 -15.40 13.59 -6.63
C GLU A 146 -14.75 14.96 -6.33
N THR A 147 -13.51 14.99 -5.84
CA THR A 147 -12.73 16.22 -5.68
C THR A 147 -12.09 16.72 -6.98
N GLN A 148 -12.22 16.00 -8.10
CA GLN A 148 -11.64 16.44 -9.37
C GLN A 148 -12.67 16.38 -10.52
N THR A 149 -13.03 17.58 -10.99
CA THR A 149 -13.71 17.91 -12.26
C THR A 149 -15.23 17.71 -12.32
N SER A 150 -15.93 18.63 -11.67
CA SER A 150 -17.37 18.88 -11.75
C SER A 150 -17.73 19.65 -13.03
N SER A 151 -18.20 18.94 -14.05
CA SER A 151 -19.01 19.55 -15.12
C SER A 151 -19.88 18.54 -15.88
N LYS A 152 -20.07 17.33 -15.37
CA LYS A 152 -21.09 16.38 -15.87
C LYS A 152 -21.88 15.82 -14.71
N THR A 153 -22.58 16.69 -13.99
CA THR A 153 -23.42 16.27 -12.87
C THR A 153 -24.64 15.53 -13.40
N ILE A 154 -24.81 14.28 -12.97
CA ILE A 154 -25.99 13.48 -13.28
C ILE A 154 -27.17 13.93 -12.43
N LEU A 155 -28.33 14.08 -13.07
CA LEU A 155 -29.59 14.49 -12.45
C LEU A 155 -30.21 13.38 -11.58
N TRP A 156 -30.11 12.14 -12.06
CA TRP A 156 -30.88 11.02 -11.55
C TRP A 156 -30.18 10.32 -10.40
N ASN A 157 -30.95 9.90 -9.40
CA ASN A 157 -30.49 9.12 -8.25
C ASN A 157 -29.29 9.71 -7.49
N ASN A 158 -29.07 11.02 -7.64
CA ASN A 158 -27.96 11.76 -7.06
C ASN A 158 -28.32 12.24 -5.65
N LYS A 159 -27.48 11.93 -4.66
CA LYS A 159 -27.67 12.32 -3.25
C LYS A 159 -27.72 13.84 -3.04
N ASP A 160 -27.07 14.60 -3.92
CA ASP A 160 -26.99 16.05 -3.83
C ASP A 160 -28.26 16.73 -4.41
N ILE A 161 -29.03 16.01 -5.23
CA ILE A 161 -30.25 16.52 -5.89
C ILE A 161 -31.46 15.76 -5.32
N THR A 162 -32.00 16.27 -4.21
CA THR A 162 -33.11 15.63 -3.49
C THR A 162 -34.25 16.59 -3.18
N SER A 163 -35.45 16.04 -3.02
CA SER A 163 -36.62 16.73 -2.45
C SER A 163 -37.17 15.89 -1.31
N ASN A 164 -37.30 16.48 -0.11
CA ASN A 164 -37.73 15.78 1.11
C ASN A 164 -36.98 14.46 1.36
N ASN A 165 -35.64 14.48 1.19
CA ASN A 165 -34.75 13.32 1.31
C ASN A 165 -35.01 12.16 0.32
N LYS A 166 -35.82 12.40 -0.71
CA LYS A 166 -36.01 11.47 -1.83
C LYS A 166 -35.28 11.98 -3.07
N THR A 167 -34.60 11.08 -3.75
CA THR A 167 -33.93 11.34 -5.02
C THR A 167 -34.93 11.28 -6.18
N PHE A 168 -34.52 11.84 -7.33
CA PHE A 168 -35.34 11.84 -8.53
C PHE A 168 -34.92 10.74 -9.50
N PHE A 169 -35.90 10.05 -10.08
CA PHE A 169 -35.73 9.26 -11.29
C PHE A 169 -36.99 9.33 -12.14
N TYR A 170 -36.98 10.17 -13.18
CA TYR A 170 -38.08 10.26 -14.14
C TYR A 170 -37.75 9.44 -15.39
N LYS A 171 -38.31 8.22 -15.46
CA LYS A 171 -38.06 7.28 -16.56
C LYS A 171 -38.32 7.89 -17.95
N ASP A 172 -39.44 8.59 -18.11
CA ASP A 172 -39.81 9.21 -19.39
C ASP A 172 -38.82 10.29 -19.85
N TRP A 173 -38.20 10.99 -18.89
CA TRP A 173 -37.19 12.02 -19.18
C TRP A 173 -35.86 11.38 -19.55
N PHE A 174 -35.50 10.31 -18.84
CA PHE A 174 -34.29 9.54 -19.09
C PHE A 174 -34.32 8.87 -20.47
N GLU A 175 -35.46 8.30 -20.88
CA GLU A 175 -35.65 7.70 -22.21
C GLU A 175 -35.56 8.74 -23.34
N ARG A 176 -35.80 10.01 -23.03
CA ARG A 176 -35.60 11.16 -23.95
C ARG A 176 -34.18 11.73 -23.92
N SER A 177 -33.23 10.98 -23.36
CA SER A 177 -31.79 11.32 -23.32
C SER A 177 -31.42 12.52 -22.43
N ILE A 178 -32.28 12.90 -21.49
CA ILE A 178 -31.97 13.88 -20.44
C ILE A 178 -31.27 13.14 -19.29
N LYS A 179 -29.99 13.45 -19.05
CA LYS A 179 -29.13 12.77 -18.06
C LYS A 179 -28.37 13.74 -17.16
N TYR A 180 -27.87 14.84 -17.72
CA TYR A 180 -26.98 15.78 -17.06
C TYR A 180 -27.64 17.12 -16.77
N VAL A 181 -27.19 17.81 -15.74
CA VAL A 181 -27.64 19.18 -15.42
C VAL A 181 -27.36 20.13 -16.57
N ASP A 182 -26.17 20.03 -17.18
CA ASP A 182 -25.73 20.84 -18.33
C ASP A 182 -26.72 20.83 -19.50
N GLN A 183 -27.45 19.73 -19.70
CA GLN A 183 -28.43 19.60 -20.79
C GLN A 183 -29.70 20.44 -20.56
N LEU A 184 -29.90 20.94 -19.34
CA LEU A 184 -31.01 21.82 -18.98
C LEU A 184 -30.59 23.30 -18.97
N TYR A 185 -29.31 23.60 -19.22
CA TYR A 185 -28.73 24.93 -19.04
C TYR A 185 -28.40 25.59 -20.39
N ASP A 186 -28.77 26.86 -20.55
CA ASP A 186 -28.43 27.68 -21.71
C ASP A 186 -27.19 28.52 -21.44
N TYR A 187 -26.04 28.06 -21.94
CA TYR A 187 -24.75 28.75 -21.80
C TYR A 187 -24.71 30.14 -22.44
N ARG A 188 -25.61 30.45 -23.38
CA ARG A 188 -25.64 31.76 -24.06
C ARG A 188 -26.24 32.84 -23.16
N ILE A 189 -27.28 32.47 -22.41
CA ILE A 189 -28.04 33.36 -21.53
C ILE A 189 -27.53 33.25 -20.08
N LYS A 190 -26.73 32.22 -19.80
CA LYS A 190 -26.24 31.85 -18.47
C LYS A 190 -27.37 31.56 -17.47
N ASP A 191 -28.40 30.88 -17.95
CA ASP A 191 -29.54 30.46 -17.14
C ASP A 191 -30.13 29.13 -17.66
N PHE A 192 -30.97 28.48 -16.85
CA PHE A 192 -31.68 27.28 -17.26
C PHE A 192 -32.73 27.60 -18.34
N TYR A 193 -32.97 26.64 -19.24
CA TYR A 193 -34.02 26.77 -20.25
C TYR A 193 -35.39 27.01 -19.59
N SER A 194 -36.28 27.76 -20.25
CA SER A 194 -37.69 27.77 -19.84
C SER A 194 -38.30 26.38 -20.06
N PHE A 195 -39.42 26.09 -19.38
CA PHE A 195 -40.11 24.81 -19.60
C PHE A 195 -40.59 24.66 -21.05
N ASP A 196 -41.01 25.75 -21.70
CA ASP A 196 -41.40 25.75 -23.11
C ASP A 196 -40.23 25.38 -24.03
N ASN A 197 -39.03 25.89 -23.74
CA ASN A 197 -37.81 25.52 -24.46
C ASN A 197 -37.48 24.04 -24.27
N ILE A 198 -37.61 23.50 -23.05
CA ILE A 198 -37.44 22.06 -22.80
C ILE A 198 -38.48 21.22 -23.54
N CYS A 199 -39.73 21.68 -23.61
CA CYS A 199 -40.78 21.04 -24.39
C CYS A 199 -40.44 21.00 -25.88
N TYR A 200 -39.93 22.10 -26.42
CA TYR A 200 -39.49 22.19 -27.81
C TYR A 200 -38.28 21.28 -28.11
N ILE A 201 -37.24 21.32 -27.26
CA ILE A 201 -35.98 20.60 -27.49
C ILE A 201 -36.16 19.08 -27.35
N TYR A 202 -36.91 18.62 -26.34
CA TYR A 202 -37.01 17.19 -25.98
C TYR A 202 -38.40 16.58 -26.23
N GLY A 203 -39.34 17.35 -26.80
CA GLY A 203 -40.71 16.92 -27.06
C GLY A 203 -41.50 16.60 -25.78
N MET A 204 -41.26 17.34 -24.70
CA MET A 204 -41.82 17.04 -23.38
C MET A 204 -43.33 17.33 -23.30
N PRO A 205 -44.12 16.49 -22.61
CA PRO A 205 -45.52 16.78 -22.34
C PRO A 205 -45.70 18.03 -21.46
N SER A 206 -46.66 18.89 -21.80
CA SER A 206 -46.93 20.16 -21.10
C SER A 206 -47.30 19.99 -19.62
N ASN A 207 -47.81 18.82 -19.23
CA ASN A 207 -48.17 18.51 -17.84
C ASN A 207 -46.95 18.26 -16.92
N ASN A 208 -45.73 18.21 -17.46
CA ASN A 208 -44.51 17.98 -16.69
C ASN A 208 -43.88 19.26 -16.10
N PHE A 209 -44.53 20.42 -16.21
CA PHE A 209 -43.98 21.70 -15.74
C PHE A 209 -43.64 21.67 -14.24
N LEU A 210 -44.49 21.09 -13.39
CA LEU A 210 -44.22 20.97 -11.95
C LEU A 210 -42.98 20.11 -11.67
N LYS A 211 -42.80 19.01 -12.41
CA LYS A 211 -41.62 18.15 -12.29
C LYS A 211 -40.35 18.92 -12.66
N TYR A 212 -40.41 19.74 -13.70
CA TYR A 212 -39.30 20.58 -14.14
C TYR A 212 -38.87 21.58 -13.08
N TYR A 213 -39.79 22.45 -12.64
CA TYR A 213 -39.45 23.49 -11.67
C TYR A 213 -39.02 22.93 -10.32
N THR A 214 -39.60 21.79 -9.90
CA THR A 214 -39.16 21.08 -8.69
C THR A 214 -37.71 20.60 -8.84
N LEU A 215 -37.36 20.00 -9.99
CA LEU A 215 -36.01 19.52 -10.26
C LEU A 215 -34.99 20.68 -10.26
N ILE A 216 -35.26 21.77 -10.99
CA ILE A 216 -34.37 22.94 -11.05
C ILE A 216 -34.15 23.58 -9.68
N LYS A 217 -35.20 23.63 -8.86
CA LYS A 217 -35.12 24.16 -7.49
C LYS A 217 -34.23 23.29 -6.60
N CYS A 218 -34.29 21.97 -6.75
CA CYS A 218 -33.52 21.02 -5.96
C CYS A 218 -32.04 20.89 -6.36
N ILE A 219 -31.60 21.50 -7.47
CA ILE A 219 -30.18 21.53 -7.84
C ILE A 219 -29.42 22.47 -6.87
N PRO A 220 -28.36 21.98 -6.19
CA PRO A 220 -27.56 22.77 -5.25
C PRO A 220 -26.91 24.01 -5.86
N ILE A 221 -26.68 25.02 -5.01
CA ILE A 221 -26.08 26.30 -5.41
C ILE A 221 -24.65 26.10 -5.96
N HIS A 222 -23.85 25.22 -5.36
CA HIS A 222 -22.46 24.99 -5.81
C HIS A 222 -22.39 24.47 -7.26
N ILE A 223 -23.31 23.57 -7.64
CA ILE A 223 -23.41 23.04 -9.00
C ILE A 223 -23.83 24.16 -9.98
N LYS A 224 -24.79 24.99 -9.59
CA LYS A 224 -25.21 26.16 -10.39
C LYS A 224 -24.07 27.15 -10.59
N SER A 225 -23.28 27.42 -9.55
CA SER A 225 -22.12 28.32 -9.66
C SER A 225 -21.03 27.77 -10.56
N GLU A 226 -20.73 26.47 -10.51
CA GLU A 226 -19.73 25.83 -11.37
C GLU A 226 -20.14 25.90 -12.85
N ILE A 227 -21.40 25.60 -13.15
CA ILE A 227 -21.93 25.67 -14.52
C ILE A 227 -21.88 27.10 -15.05
N ASN A 228 -22.23 28.09 -14.23
CA ASN A 228 -22.14 29.52 -14.60
C ASN A 228 -20.71 29.98 -14.94
N THR A 229 -19.69 29.36 -14.32
CA THR A 229 -18.28 29.67 -14.62
C THR A 229 -17.76 29.03 -15.90
N ASN A 230 -18.41 27.98 -16.39
CA ASN A 230 -18.00 27.28 -17.60
C ASN A 230 -18.62 27.96 -18.85
N ASN A 231 -17.78 28.34 -19.81
CA ASN A 231 -18.21 29.03 -21.03
C ASN A 231 -18.70 28.08 -22.15
N THR A 232 -18.49 26.77 -21.99
CA THR A 232 -18.89 25.74 -22.96
C THR A 232 -19.35 24.46 -22.27
N PRO A 233 -20.21 23.65 -22.91
CA PRO A 233 -20.59 22.35 -22.40
C PRO A 233 -19.36 21.42 -22.28
N CYS A 234 -19.33 20.63 -21.21
CA CYS A 234 -18.18 19.78 -20.90
C CYS A 234 -18.00 18.62 -21.88
N THR A 235 -16.82 18.55 -22.51
CA THR A 235 -16.39 17.46 -23.39
C THR A 235 -15.55 16.38 -22.70
N GLN A 236 -15.28 16.52 -21.40
CA GLN A 236 -14.43 15.58 -20.66
C GLN A 236 -15.10 14.20 -20.51
N THR A 237 -14.29 13.15 -20.61
CA THR A 237 -14.75 11.78 -20.40
C THR A 237 -15.02 11.52 -18.92
N THR A 238 -16.10 10.82 -18.61
CA THR A 238 -16.45 10.48 -17.22
C THR A 238 -15.41 9.53 -16.63
N PHE A 239 -15.31 9.49 -15.29
CA PHE A 239 -14.45 8.54 -14.59
C PHE A 239 -14.72 7.08 -15.03
N VAL A 240 -15.99 6.76 -15.26
CA VAL A 240 -16.47 5.46 -15.73
C VAL A 240 -15.98 5.17 -17.15
N GLU A 241 -16.10 6.12 -18.08
CA GLU A 241 -15.57 6.01 -19.45
C GLU A 241 -14.05 5.78 -19.46
N ASN A 242 -13.32 6.52 -18.60
CA ASN A 242 -11.88 6.38 -18.45
C ASN A 242 -11.45 5.00 -17.90
N ILE A 243 -12.26 4.39 -17.03
CA ILE A 243 -12.01 3.02 -16.54
C ILE A 243 -12.35 1.97 -17.59
N LEU A 244 -13.45 2.15 -18.32
CA LEU A 244 -13.90 1.21 -19.35
C LEU A 244 -12.90 1.10 -20.50
N GLY A 245 -12.28 2.23 -20.90
CA GLY A 245 -11.25 2.24 -21.94
C GLY A 245 -9.96 1.47 -21.60
N ARG A 246 -9.70 1.15 -20.33
CA ARG A 246 -8.46 0.46 -19.90
C ARG A 246 -8.61 -1.05 -19.96
N LYS A 247 -7.91 -1.74 -20.87
CA LYS A 247 -8.06 -3.20 -21.07
C LYS A 247 -7.53 -4.08 -19.91
N ASN A 248 -6.55 -3.64 -19.11
CA ASN A 248 -5.86 -4.49 -18.12
C ASN A 248 -5.83 -3.93 -16.68
N LYS A 249 -5.83 -4.84 -15.68
CA LYS A 249 -5.53 -4.60 -14.24
C LYS A 249 -6.51 -3.67 -13.48
N THR A 250 -7.81 -3.75 -13.74
CA THR A 250 -8.81 -2.85 -13.12
C THR A 250 -8.90 -2.99 -11.59
N ASN A 251 -8.81 -4.20 -11.03
CA ASN A 251 -8.71 -4.41 -9.57
C ASN A 251 -7.57 -3.58 -8.95
N LYS A 252 -6.40 -3.56 -9.60
CA LYS A 252 -5.25 -2.81 -9.09
C LYS A 252 -5.53 -1.30 -9.07
N ILE A 253 -6.27 -0.79 -10.05
CA ILE A 253 -6.64 0.63 -10.11
C ILE A 253 -7.57 0.96 -8.94
N PHE A 254 -8.67 0.24 -8.77
CA PHE A 254 -9.60 0.47 -7.66
C PHE A 254 -8.93 0.30 -6.29
N TYR A 255 -7.99 -0.65 -6.18
CA TYR A 255 -7.20 -0.83 -4.97
C TYR A 255 -6.31 0.38 -4.68
N THR A 256 -5.54 0.85 -5.67
CA THR A 256 -4.66 2.01 -5.52
C THR A 256 -5.44 3.29 -5.22
N LEU A 257 -6.65 3.45 -5.79
CA LEU A 257 -7.52 4.60 -5.53
C LEU A 257 -7.97 4.70 -4.06
N GLN A 258 -8.18 3.57 -3.41
CA GLN A 258 -8.60 3.51 -2.00
C GLN A 258 -7.44 3.73 -1.03
N ILE A 259 -6.22 3.42 -1.46
CA ILE A 259 -5.04 3.71 -0.66
C ILE A 259 -4.79 5.22 -0.78
N GLN A 260 -5.27 5.97 0.21
CA GLN A 260 -4.92 7.37 0.40
C GLN A 260 -3.39 7.55 0.35
N ASN A 261 -2.95 8.71 -0.11
CA ASN A 261 -1.60 9.22 0.15
C ASN A 261 -1.57 9.84 1.55
N PRO A 262 -1.09 9.18 2.60
CA PRO A 262 -0.67 9.91 3.78
C PRO A 262 0.70 10.49 3.48
N THR A 263 0.88 11.80 3.62
CA THR A 263 2.15 12.25 4.18
C THR A 263 1.96 13.52 5.00
N GLU A 264 1.60 13.32 6.26
CA GLU A 264 2.48 13.89 7.29
C GLU A 264 3.69 12.97 7.42
N ASN A 265 4.88 13.55 7.57
CA ASN A 265 6.09 12.78 7.88
C ASN A 265 5.85 11.93 9.13
N SER A 266 6.18 10.64 9.06
CA SER A 266 6.09 9.77 10.23
C SER A 266 6.98 10.30 11.35
N LYS A 267 6.60 10.05 12.61
CA LYS A 267 7.40 10.44 13.80
C LYS A 267 8.87 10.00 13.72
N ILE A 268 9.15 8.92 12.97
CA ILE A 268 10.51 8.41 12.79
C ILE A 268 11.28 9.24 11.75
N GLN A 269 10.62 9.67 10.67
CA GLN A 269 11.22 10.59 9.70
C GLN A 269 11.62 11.90 10.38
N ASN A 270 10.75 12.46 11.22
CA ASN A 270 11.06 13.66 12.00
C ASN A 270 12.30 13.46 12.89
N LYS A 271 12.47 12.28 13.51
CA LYS A 271 13.68 11.99 14.31
C LYS A 271 14.96 11.97 13.49
N TRP A 272 14.91 11.54 12.23
CA TRP A 272 16.07 11.58 11.35
C TRP A 272 16.33 12.99 10.83
N GLN A 273 15.27 13.75 10.53
CA GLN A 273 15.36 15.15 10.13
C GLN A 273 15.97 16.03 11.24
N VAL A 274 15.64 15.78 12.51
CA VAL A 274 16.29 16.48 13.63
C VAL A 274 17.79 16.14 13.73
N LEU A 275 18.20 14.94 13.33
CA LEU A 275 19.60 14.50 13.42
C LEU A 275 20.48 15.05 12.29
N PHE A 276 19.93 15.15 11.08
CA PHE A 276 20.69 15.52 9.87
C PHE A 276 20.26 16.86 9.24
N GLY A 277 19.18 17.48 9.72
CA GLY A 277 18.54 18.66 9.10
C GLY A 277 17.44 18.28 8.11
N GLU A 278 16.42 19.15 7.97
CA GLU A 278 15.23 18.88 7.13
C GLU A 278 15.53 18.84 5.63
N ASN A 279 16.51 19.63 5.16
CA ASN A 279 16.80 19.81 3.73
C ASN A 279 17.68 18.71 3.11
N GLU A 280 18.23 17.78 3.92
CA GLU A 280 19.18 16.77 3.42
C GLU A 280 18.51 15.45 2.99
N LEU A 281 17.25 15.20 3.35
CA LEU A 281 16.66 13.86 3.28
C LEU A 281 15.60 13.71 2.18
N ASN A 282 15.98 13.05 1.09
CA ASN A 282 15.03 12.60 0.06
C ASN A 282 14.42 11.23 0.44
N TRP A 283 13.27 11.24 1.12
CA TRP A 283 12.61 10.02 1.61
C TRP A 283 12.26 9.01 0.54
N LYS A 284 11.79 9.46 -0.64
CA LYS A 284 11.47 8.57 -1.76
C LYS A 284 12.71 7.80 -2.23
N HIS A 285 13.85 8.47 -2.31
CA HIS A 285 15.12 7.80 -2.59
C HIS A 285 15.50 6.83 -1.46
N ILE A 286 15.44 7.27 -0.20
CA ILE A 286 15.81 6.48 0.99
C ILE A 286 15.05 5.15 1.03
N PHE A 287 13.74 5.16 0.77
CA PHE A 287 12.92 3.95 0.82
C PHE A 287 13.10 3.04 -0.40
N THR A 288 13.39 3.60 -1.57
CA THR A 288 13.53 2.81 -2.81
C THR A 288 14.95 2.25 -3.02
N MET A 289 15.98 2.92 -2.51
CA MET A 289 17.39 2.53 -2.67
C MET A 289 17.67 1.06 -2.30
N PRO A 290 17.17 0.49 -1.18
CA PRO A 290 17.48 -0.88 -0.80
C PRO A 290 16.98 -1.92 -1.83
N TYR A 291 15.89 -1.60 -2.52
CA TYR A 291 15.31 -2.46 -3.56
C TYR A 291 16.11 -2.40 -4.87
N LYS A 292 16.83 -1.32 -5.11
CA LYS A 292 17.78 -1.18 -6.23
C LYS A 292 19.13 -1.86 -5.93
N ALA A 293 19.59 -1.79 -4.69
CA ALA A 293 20.89 -2.31 -4.28
C ALA A 293 20.96 -3.86 -4.24
N THR A 294 19.91 -4.51 -3.71
CA THR A 294 19.91 -5.96 -3.50
C THR A 294 18.57 -6.59 -3.84
N ILE A 295 18.59 -7.86 -4.29
CA ILE A 295 17.39 -8.72 -4.42
C ILE A 295 17.06 -9.45 -3.11
N GLU A 296 17.99 -9.50 -2.16
CA GLU A 296 17.84 -10.29 -0.94
C GLU A 296 16.82 -9.67 0.02
N SER A 297 15.74 -10.41 0.30
CA SER A 297 14.65 -9.96 1.18
C SER A 297 15.09 -9.73 2.62
N THR A 298 16.08 -10.49 3.12
CA THR A 298 16.62 -10.33 4.48
C THR A 298 17.32 -8.98 4.67
N LEU A 299 18.16 -8.57 3.70
CA LEU A 299 18.87 -7.30 3.69
C LEU A 299 17.90 -6.13 3.52
N ARG A 300 16.91 -6.25 2.61
CA ARG A 300 15.83 -5.26 2.45
C ARG A 300 15.06 -5.07 3.76
N ASN A 301 14.66 -6.16 4.42
CA ASN A 301 13.95 -6.11 5.70
C ASN A 301 14.81 -5.52 6.82
N PHE A 302 16.10 -5.87 6.87
CA PHE A 302 17.05 -5.27 7.81
C PHE A 302 17.15 -3.76 7.61
N GLN A 303 17.35 -3.30 6.37
CA GLN A 303 17.47 -1.88 6.06
C GLN A 303 16.15 -1.13 6.34
N TYR A 304 15.00 -1.74 6.06
CA TYR A 304 13.69 -1.21 6.44
C TYR A 304 13.59 -1.03 7.96
N LYS A 305 13.96 -2.05 8.74
CA LYS A 305 13.99 -1.98 10.21
C LYS A 305 14.97 -0.92 10.72
N TYR A 306 16.10 -0.73 10.05
CA TYR A 306 17.09 0.30 10.35
C TYR A 306 16.50 1.70 10.14
N ILE A 307 15.94 1.99 8.96
CA ILE A 307 15.33 3.29 8.63
C ILE A 307 14.18 3.59 9.59
N HIS A 308 13.38 2.59 9.97
CA HIS A 308 12.31 2.76 10.96
C HIS A 308 12.81 2.78 12.42
N ARG A 309 14.12 2.73 12.68
CA ARG A 309 14.75 2.71 14.02
C ARG A 309 14.17 1.63 14.95
N ILE A 310 13.81 0.46 14.40
CA ILE A 310 13.25 -0.68 15.15
C ILE A 310 14.26 -1.82 15.37
N ILE A 311 15.53 -1.59 15.06
CA ILE A 311 16.65 -2.48 15.40
C ILE A 311 16.81 -2.56 16.92
N ALA A 312 17.06 -3.77 17.43
CA ALA A 312 17.21 -4.02 18.85
C ALA A 312 18.63 -3.68 19.32
N THR A 313 18.83 -2.44 19.78
CA THR A 313 20.06 -2.01 20.45
C THR A 313 19.99 -2.29 21.96
N ASN A 314 21.12 -2.34 22.65
CA ASN A 314 21.15 -2.59 24.10
C ASN A 314 20.46 -1.49 24.89
N LYS A 315 20.51 -0.22 24.43
CA LYS A 315 19.65 0.85 24.98
C LYS A 315 18.17 0.49 24.97
N TYR A 316 17.68 -0.07 23.86
CA TYR A 316 16.28 -0.49 23.75
C TYR A 316 16.00 -1.75 24.57
N LEU A 317 16.87 -2.76 24.49
CA LEU A 317 16.71 -4.03 25.23
C LEU A 317 16.74 -3.83 26.75
N PHE A 318 17.61 -2.95 27.25
CA PHE A 318 17.66 -2.56 28.65
C PHE A 318 16.36 -1.88 29.09
N LYS A 319 15.84 -0.93 28.28
CA LYS A 319 14.53 -0.31 28.52
C LYS A 319 13.40 -1.34 28.56
N CYS A 320 13.50 -2.40 27.77
CA CYS A 320 12.57 -3.54 27.77
C CYS A 320 12.82 -4.56 28.88
N LYS A 321 13.84 -4.39 29.74
CA LYS A 321 14.26 -5.36 30.76
C LYS A 321 14.62 -6.75 30.19
N LEU A 322 15.13 -6.77 28.96
CA LEU A 322 15.62 -7.98 28.27
C LEU A 322 17.16 -8.10 28.27
N SER A 323 17.84 -7.01 28.62
CA SER A 323 19.30 -6.96 28.82
C SER A 323 19.58 -6.34 30.17
N ASN A 324 20.66 -6.80 30.83
CA ASN A 324 21.12 -6.28 32.11
C ASN A 324 21.96 -4.99 31.95
N SER A 325 22.41 -4.68 30.73
CA SER A 325 23.20 -3.49 30.42
C SER A 325 22.69 -2.79 29.16
N ASN A 326 22.83 -1.47 29.13
CA ASN A 326 22.57 -0.61 27.97
C ASN A 326 23.85 -0.30 27.15
N LEU A 327 25.01 -0.77 27.62
CA LEU A 327 26.31 -0.52 27.00
C LEU A 327 26.48 -1.35 25.72
N CYS A 328 27.35 -0.88 24.83
CA CYS A 328 27.69 -1.53 23.56
C CYS A 328 28.40 -2.86 23.80
N ASP A 329 27.96 -3.92 23.11
CA ASP A 329 28.57 -5.25 23.22
C ASP A 329 30.01 -5.30 22.69
N PHE A 330 30.44 -4.30 21.91
CA PHE A 330 31.79 -4.25 21.35
C PHE A 330 32.77 -3.47 22.25
N CYS A 331 32.47 -2.21 22.59
CA CYS A 331 33.39 -1.39 23.37
C CYS A 331 33.15 -1.45 24.88
N SER A 332 31.95 -1.86 25.33
CA SER A 332 31.52 -1.83 26.74
C SER A 332 31.67 -0.48 27.46
N GLU A 333 31.85 0.62 26.72
CA GLU A 333 32.12 1.96 27.28
C GLU A 333 30.92 2.90 27.09
N ASN A 334 30.32 2.90 25.91
CA ASN A 334 29.26 3.83 25.52
C ASN A 334 27.90 3.12 25.44
N ILE A 335 26.81 3.89 25.61
CA ILE A 335 25.44 3.39 25.44
C ILE A 335 25.23 2.95 23.99
N GLU A 336 24.69 1.75 23.79
CA GLU A 336 24.44 1.22 22.46
C GLU A 336 23.18 1.85 21.83
N THR A 337 23.38 2.94 21.09
CA THR A 337 22.42 3.55 20.17
C THR A 337 22.62 3.00 18.75
N ILE A 338 21.76 3.39 17.79
CA ILE A 338 21.95 3.01 16.37
C ILE A 338 23.19 3.72 15.83
N GLU A 339 23.31 4.99 16.17
CA GLU A 339 24.43 5.87 15.86
C GLU A 339 25.75 5.26 16.35
N HIS A 340 25.78 4.79 17.61
CA HIS A 340 26.97 4.17 18.17
C HIS A 340 27.29 2.82 17.52
N LEU A 341 26.30 1.92 17.42
CA LEU A 341 26.51 0.56 16.95
C LEU A 341 26.96 0.48 15.49
N PHE A 342 26.49 1.38 14.63
CA PHE A 342 26.74 1.33 13.20
C PHE A 342 27.74 2.38 12.69
N TRP A 343 28.21 3.29 13.56
CA TRP A 343 29.16 4.33 13.17
C TRP A 343 30.13 4.70 14.27
N GLU A 344 29.70 5.27 15.40
CA GLU A 344 30.61 5.94 16.35
C GLU A 344 31.52 4.99 17.14
N CYS A 345 31.19 3.69 17.21
CA CYS A 345 31.96 2.74 17.98
C CYS A 345 33.41 2.60 17.45
N LYS A 346 34.39 2.68 18.35
CA LYS A 346 35.83 2.54 18.04
C LYS A 346 36.20 1.23 17.37
N HIS A 347 35.42 0.17 17.58
CA HIS A 347 35.62 -1.13 16.93
C HIS A 347 34.96 -1.23 15.55
N ILE A 348 34.10 -0.27 15.19
CA ILE A 348 33.42 -0.19 13.88
C ILE A 348 34.14 0.73 12.92
N GLN A 349 34.83 1.77 13.41
CA GLN A 349 35.63 2.66 12.56
C GLN A 349 36.69 1.93 11.70
N PRO A 350 37.44 0.93 12.21
CA PRO A 350 38.39 0.18 11.39
C PRO A 350 37.76 -0.52 10.18
N ILE A 351 36.62 -1.18 10.37
CA ILE A 351 35.95 -1.88 9.26
C ILE A 351 35.36 -0.88 8.24
N CYS A 352 34.89 0.28 8.68
CA CYS A 352 34.45 1.36 7.79
C CYS A 352 35.62 1.90 6.95
N ASN A 353 36.78 2.15 7.56
CA ASN A 353 37.97 2.64 6.85
C ASN A 353 38.50 1.60 5.86
N GLN A 354 38.51 0.32 6.25
CA GLN A 354 38.91 -0.77 5.36
C GLN A 354 37.94 -0.94 4.18
N LEU A 355 36.64 -0.70 4.40
CA LEU A 355 35.66 -0.66 3.31
C LEU A 355 35.95 0.50 2.35
N ILE A 356 36.30 1.68 2.84
CA ILE A 356 36.71 2.82 1.98
C ILE A 356 37.90 2.43 1.12
N SER A 357 38.98 1.92 1.73
CA SER A 357 40.18 1.51 0.99
C SER A 357 39.89 0.43 -0.05
N PHE A 358 39.01 -0.53 0.27
CA PHE A 358 38.57 -1.56 -0.68
C PHE A 358 37.77 -0.96 -1.85
N LEU A 359 36.90 0.01 -1.59
CA LEU A 359 36.14 0.69 -2.64
C LEU A 359 37.06 1.53 -3.55
N GLU A 360 38.04 2.22 -2.98
CA GLU A 360 39.05 3.00 -3.72
C GLU A 360 39.89 2.11 -4.64
N GLN A 361 40.29 0.91 -4.19
CA GLN A 361 40.98 -0.09 -5.01
C GLN A 361 40.16 -0.51 -6.24
N HIS A 362 38.83 -0.43 -6.17
CA HIS A 362 37.90 -0.73 -7.26
C HIS A 362 37.39 0.51 -8.01
N GLN A 363 38.05 1.67 -7.85
CA GLN A 363 37.68 2.94 -8.48
C GLN A 363 36.27 3.44 -8.08
N LEU A 364 35.81 3.09 -6.89
CA LEU A 364 34.54 3.50 -6.30
C LEU A 364 34.79 4.54 -5.19
N ASN A 365 35.34 5.69 -5.56
CA ASN A 365 35.73 6.72 -4.60
C ASN A 365 34.50 7.36 -3.95
N VAL A 366 34.27 7.05 -2.67
CA VAL A 366 33.15 7.55 -1.87
C VAL A 366 33.62 8.00 -0.50
N LYS A 367 33.06 9.11 -0.02
CA LYS A 367 33.21 9.52 1.37
C LYS A 367 32.11 8.87 2.20
N LEU A 368 32.47 7.98 3.12
CA LEU A 368 31.51 7.48 4.10
C LEU A 368 31.28 8.53 5.19
N SER A 369 30.01 8.82 5.44
CA SER A 369 29.51 9.59 6.57
C SER A 369 28.38 8.80 7.21
N PHE A 370 27.99 9.15 8.44
CA PHE A 370 26.87 8.47 9.07
C PHE A 370 25.56 8.58 8.26
N LEU A 371 25.35 9.73 7.58
CA LEU A 371 24.24 9.95 6.66
C LEU A 371 24.23 8.93 5.52
N ASN A 372 25.35 8.84 4.80
CA ASN A 372 25.51 7.94 3.65
C ASN A 372 25.48 6.47 4.06
N VAL A 373 26.04 6.12 5.21
CA VAL A 373 25.95 4.77 5.78
C VAL A 373 24.50 4.43 6.15
N SER A 374 23.74 5.39 6.64
CA SER A 374 22.35 5.19 7.03
C SER A 374 21.41 5.03 5.83
N PHE A 375 21.55 5.91 4.84
CA PHE A 375 20.55 6.13 3.79
C PHE A 375 21.01 5.81 2.37
N GLY A 376 22.29 5.48 2.20
CA GLY A 376 22.90 5.15 0.92
C GLY A 376 23.56 6.36 0.25
N ILE A 377 24.36 6.04 -0.75
CA ILE A 377 25.15 6.94 -1.57
C ILE A 377 24.47 7.08 -2.94
N ASN A 378 24.44 8.31 -3.43
CA ASN A 378 23.97 8.65 -4.78
C ASN A 378 24.93 9.62 -5.50
N SER A 379 26.18 9.72 -5.04
CA SER A 379 27.17 10.69 -5.54
C SER A 379 27.98 10.17 -6.73
N LEU A 380 27.92 8.87 -7.03
CA LEU A 380 28.68 8.31 -8.16
C LEU A 380 27.93 8.52 -9.48
N LYS A 381 28.69 8.74 -10.56
CA LYS A 381 28.16 8.98 -11.91
C LYS A 381 27.34 7.82 -12.46
N SER A 382 27.67 6.58 -12.08
CA SER A 382 26.99 5.37 -12.55
C SER A 382 26.02 4.85 -11.48
N ILE A 383 24.79 4.57 -11.90
CA ILE A 383 23.75 3.99 -11.05
C ILE A 383 24.13 2.62 -10.51
N ASP A 384 24.80 1.80 -11.34
CA ASP A 384 25.27 0.47 -10.94
C ASP A 384 26.33 0.58 -9.85
N CYS A 385 27.23 1.56 -9.97
CA CYS A 385 28.23 1.83 -8.94
C CYS A 385 27.59 2.24 -7.60
N ASN A 386 26.58 3.12 -7.63
CA ASN A 386 25.82 3.45 -6.42
C ASN A 386 25.15 2.20 -5.83
N ASN A 387 24.55 1.34 -6.65
CA ASN A 387 23.89 0.11 -6.19
C ASN A 387 24.88 -0.87 -5.54
N ILE A 388 26.08 -1.06 -6.09
CA ILE A 388 27.13 -1.92 -5.52
C ILE A 388 27.58 -1.40 -4.15
N VAL A 389 27.90 -0.12 -4.06
CA VAL A 389 28.35 0.48 -2.79
C VAL A 389 27.23 0.40 -1.76
N ASN A 390 26.00 0.72 -2.13
CA ASN A 390 24.83 0.62 -1.25
C ASN A 390 24.59 -0.82 -0.78
N PHE A 391 24.77 -1.81 -1.66
CA PHE A 391 24.73 -3.22 -1.27
C PHE A 391 25.76 -3.54 -0.21
N MET A 392 27.03 -3.14 -0.42
CA MET A 392 28.11 -3.41 0.54
C MET A 392 27.88 -2.73 1.88
N VAL A 393 27.37 -1.50 1.89
CA VAL A 393 27.03 -0.76 3.11
C VAL A 393 25.87 -1.43 3.87
N ILE A 394 24.81 -1.86 3.16
CA ILE A 394 23.70 -2.60 3.79
C ILE A 394 24.21 -3.93 4.37
N LEU A 395 25.03 -4.66 3.61
CA LEU A 395 25.61 -5.92 4.05
C LEU A 395 26.54 -5.72 5.25
N MET A 396 27.35 -4.67 5.28
CA MET A 396 28.25 -4.34 6.39
C MET A 396 27.45 -4.09 7.67
N LYS A 397 26.38 -3.29 7.60
CA LYS A 397 25.49 -3.08 8.75
C LYS A 397 24.85 -4.38 9.21
N TYR A 398 24.35 -5.20 8.29
CA TYR A 398 23.78 -6.51 8.65
C TYR A 398 24.83 -7.44 9.29
N PHE A 399 26.06 -7.43 8.77
CA PHE A 399 27.19 -8.17 9.30
C PHE A 399 27.57 -7.73 10.71
N ILE A 400 27.65 -6.42 10.97
CA ILE A 400 27.88 -5.85 12.31
C ILE A 400 26.83 -6.35 13.29
N LEU A 401 25.55 -6.33 12.90
CA LEU A 401 24.47 -6.83 13.75
C LEU A 401 24.61 -8.34 14.05
N ASN A 402 25.02 -9.14 13.06
CA ASN A 402 25.26 -10.57 13.27
C ASN A 402 26.45 -10.83 14.19
N MET A 403 27.52 -10.04 14.06
CA MET A 403 28.70 -10.13 14.92
C MET A 403 28.38 -9.74 16.37
N LYS A 404 27.52 -8.74 16.56
CA LYS A 404 26.94 -8.43 17.87
C LYS A 404 26.26 -9.67 18.48
N TYR A 405 25.37 -10.34 17.74
CA TYR A 405 24.68 -11.53 18.27
C TYR A 405 25.63 -12.70 18.57
N LYS A 406 26.76 -12.78 17.86
CA LYS A 406 27.83 -13.75 18.13
C LYS A 406 28.78 -13.31 19.25
N LYS A 407 28.65 -12.08 19.77
CA LYS A 407 29.58 -11.44 20.73
C LYS A 407 31.02 -11.45 20.23
N GLN A 408 31.21 -11.24 18.93
CA GLN A 408 32.51 -11.18 18.27
C GLN A 408 32.72 -9.79 17.68
N VAL A 409 33.95 -9.27 17.77
CA VAL A 409 34.29 -7.98 17.15
C VAL A 409 34.34 -8.16 15.63
N PRO A 410 33.67 -7.30 14.84
CA PRO A 410 33.69 -7.41 13.39
C PRO A 410 35.07 -7.11 12.82
N THR A 411 35.58 -7.99 11.96
CA THR A 411 36.82 -7.78 11.19
C THR A 411 36.51 -7.73 9.70
N PHE A 412 37.29 -6.95 8.95
CA PHE A 412 37.05 -6.78 7.52
C PHE A 412 37.27 -8.07 6.72
N ASN A 413 38.24 -8.92 7.09
CA ASN A 413 38.45 -10.21 6.42
C ASN A 413 37.21 -11.12 6.51
N CYS A 414 36.59 -11.19 7.69
CA CYS A 414 35.34 -11.94 7.86
C CYS A 414 34.18 -11.31 7.07
N PHE A 415 34.14 -9.98 6.96
CA PHE A 415 33.17 -9.29 6.12
C PHE A 415 33.36 -9.61 4.64
N VAL A 416 34.59 -9.56 4.13
CA VAL A 416 34.92 -9.91 2.73
C VAL A 416 34.53 -11.36 2.43
N HIS A 417 34.76 -12.29 3.35
CA HIS A 417 34.28 -13.66 3.19
C HIS A 417 32.74 -13.73 3.09
N SER A 418 32.02 -13.01 3.96
CA SER A 418 30.56 -12.90 3.88
C SER A 418 30.09 -12.26 2.56
N LEU A 419 30.82 -11.27 2.04
CA LEU A 419 30.52 -10.61 0.78
C LEU A 419 30.71 -11.56 -0.40
N LYS A 420 31.82 -12.31 -0.45
CA LYS A 420 32.08 -13.36 -1.46
C LYS A 420 30.93 -14.37 -1.53
N LEU A 421 30.50 -14.88 -0.37
CA LEU A 421 29.37 -15.83 -0.29
C LEU A 421 28.07 -15.23 -0.84
N LYS A 422 27.77 -13.97 -0.52
CA LYS A 422 26.56 -13.30 -1.02
C LYS A 422 26.58 -13.07 -2.52
N ILE A 423 27.73 -12.69 -3.08
CA ILE A 423 27.91 -12.53 -4.52
C ILE A 423 27.73 -13.88 -5.22
N GLN A 424 28.28 -14.96 -4.66
CA GLN A 424 28.10 -16.31 -5.22
C GLN A 424 26.63 -16.73 -5.24
N ILE A 425 25.88 -16.52 -4.15
CA ILE A 425 24.45 -16.80 -4.11
C ILE A 425 23.69 -15.98 -5.16
N GLU A 426 24.02 -14.69 -5.33
CA GLU A 426 23.39 -13.84 -6.34
C GLU A 426 23.70 -14.33 -7.77
N LYS A 427 24.91 -14.87 -8.01
CA LYS A 427 25.30 -15.50 -9.27
C LYS A 427 24.46 -16.74 -9.58
N GLU A 428 24.30 -17.65 -8.61
CA GLU A 428 23.47 -18.86 -8.78
C GLU A 428 22.01 -18.50 -9.08
N ILE A 429 21.46 -17.48 -8.40
CA ILE A 429 20.11 -16.97 -8.68
C ILE A 429 20.03 -16.42 -10.11
N ALA A 430 21.03 -15.66 -10.55
CA ALA A 430 21.06 -15.10 -11.90
C ALA A 430 21.12 -16.20 -12.98
N LEU A 431 21.90 -17.27 -12.74
CA LEU A 431 21.96 -18.45 -13.61
C LEU A 431 20.59 -19.15 -13.70
N SER A 432 19.92 -19.36 -12.56
CA SER A 432 18.60 -20.01 -12.55
C SER A 432 17.50 -19.23 -13.27
N ASN A 433 17.64 -17.91 -13.36
CA ASN A 433 16.65 -17.00 -13.96
C ASN A 433 17.05 -16.50 -15.36
N ASP A 434 18.14 -17.03 -15.94
CA ASP A 434 18.68 -16.59 -17.24
C ASP A 434 18.98 -15.08 -17.32
N THR A 435 19.55 -14.53 -16.24
CA THR A 435 19.85 -13.08 -16.09
C THR A 435 21.32 -12.81 -15.77
N LEU A 436 22.21 -13.71 -16.22
CA LEU A 436 23.65 -13.63 -15.92
C LEU A 436 24.29 -12.32 -16.41
N HIS A 437 23.87 -11.80 -17.55
CA HIS A 437 24.37 -10.53 -18.09
C HIS A 437 24.13 -9.34 -17.12
N ILE A 438 23.00 -9.31 -16.40
CA ILE A 438 22.70 -8.28 -15.39
C ILE A 438 23.64 -8.42 -14.19
N PHE A 439 23.87 -9.66 -13.77
CA PHE A 439 24.81 -9.95 -12.69
C PHE A 439 26.23 -9.49 -13.06
N GLU A 440 26.70 -9.81 -14.26
CA GLU A 440 28.03 -9.42 -14.74
C GLU A 440 28.16 -7.90 -14.87
N GLN A 441 27.15 -7.20 -15.40
CA GLN A 441 27.14 -5.74 -15.45
C GLN A 441 27.30 -5.12 -14.06
N LYS A 442 26.64 -5.69 -13.05
CA LYS A 442 26.72 -5.22 -11.66
C LYS A 442 28.06 -5.55 -11.01
N TRP A 443 28.60 -6.75 -11.19
CA TRP A 443 29.74 -7.22 -10.39
C TRP A 443 31.10 -7.17 -11.10
N ASN A 444 31.17 -6.83 -12.40
CA ASN A 444 32.42 -6.88 -13.18
C ASN A 444 33.60 -6.08 -12.58
N ARG A 445 33.32 -5.02 -11.81
CA ARG A 445 34.34 -4.14 -11.22
C ARG A 445 34.98 -4.72 -9.97
N ILE A 446 34.26 -5.59 -9.26
CA ILE A 446 34.70 -6.15 -7.99
C ILE A 446 35.47 -7.44 -8.28
N LYS A 447 36.79 -7.37 -8.10
CA LYS A 447 37.68 -8.51 -8.20
C LYS A 447 38.26 -8.80 -6.83
N PHE A 448 38.06 -10.02 -6.34
CA PHE A 448 38.74 -10.45 -5.13
C PHE A 448 40.10 -10.99 -5.50
N SER A 449 41.15 -10.44 -4.90
CA SER A 449 42.48 -11.06 -4.87
C SER A 449 42.49 -12.32 -4.01
#